data_AF-A0A9W8RFK1-F1
#
_entry.id   AF-A0A9W8RFK1-F1
#
_cell.length_a   1.000
_cell.length_b   1.000
_cell.length_c   1.000
_cell.angle_alpha   90.00
_cell.angle_beta   90.00
_cell.angle_gamma   90.00
#
_symmetry.space_group_name_H-M   'P 1'
#
loop_
_entity.id
_entity.type
_entity.pdbx_description
1 polymer ?
#
loop_
_entity_poly.entity_id
_entity_poly.type
_entity_poly.pdbx_seq_one_letter_code
_entity_poly.pdbx_strand_id
1 'polypeptide(L)'
;MFSTKSVNSLKNLFASYHEPLPLSKQQSQKLLDGLKTSFRKQLDREYGESSESPPPATKHADPPKPIRLSATNRHLKDILANPLFSYNKDVTSTFPTKISTSALVAPQRDPMEVFDHAVARGLMTPKAAIGCMIAKSKQLQAQEPGLGGLASAGTAARIVRWLKSCGAEQDLRFLDNQTFVRTLAPFLVAEGMEEVAWEWLSRTIYDPSSKLSKEKRLKRASHLLGELVRTKCQPQYGNLDSGISTMLQAQEMFRASPLLSELLVSSWRSVSWFSTVEAYSRPAPSEELFDAHIATADRLPQPFLMERAHLHLYHPTHPDHVPALQFFKDKERLRRLVHAVGPKKSRPEKLSVVSWLAFLGHDTVNHLTQSGRTQEAQGVTELLQAEVANLFNDKLEPA
;
A
#
# COMPACT_ATOMS: atom_id res chain seq x y z
N MET A 1 -36.74 -40.32 1.05
CA MET A 1 -36.12 -39.97 2.35
C MET A 1 -34.61 -39.95 2.14
N PHE A 2 -33.98 -38.78 2.03
CA PHE A 2 -32.53 -38.67 1.84
C PHE A 2 -31.89 -37.99 3.06
N SER A 3 -30.94 -38.72 3.64
CA SER A 3 -30.26 -38.47 4.91
C SER A 3 -29.11 -37.47 4.75
N THR A 4 -29.07 -36.46 5.61
CA THR A 4 -28.09 -35.35 5.62
C THR A 4 -26.82 -35.73 6.39
N LYS A 5 -25.88 -36.37 5.69
CA LYS A 5 -24.55 -36.76 6.23
C LYS A 5 -23.66 -35.57 6.64
N SER A 6 -23.98 -34.33 6.24
CA SER A 6 -23.13 -33.14 6.51
C SER A 6 -23.25 -32.58 7.94
N VAL A 7 -24.32 -32.88 8.68
CA VAL A 7 -24.53 -32.29 10.03
C VAL A 7 -23.74 -33.04 11.11
N ASN A 8 -23.48 -34.34 10.90
CA ASN A 8 -22.68 -35.14 11.83
C ASN A 8 -21.17 -34.89 11.71
N SER A 9 -20.70 -34.35 10.57
CA SER A 9 -19.29 -33.98 10.36
C SER A 9 -18.87 -32.75 11.17
N LEU A 10 -19.76 -31.77 11.37
CA LEU A 10 -19.47 -30.58 12.19
C LEU A 10 -19.51 -30.87 13.69
N LYS A 11 -20.37 -31.81 14.14
CA LYS A 11 -20.41 -32.22 15.56
C LYS A 11 -19.11 -32.90 16.02
N ASN A 12 -18.44 -33.64 15.14
CA ASN A 12 -17.17 -34.30 15.46
C ASN A 12 -15.96 -33.35 15.54
N LEU A 13 -16.01 -32.17 14.91
CA LEU A 13 -14.93 -31.17 14.99
C LEU A 13 -14.96 -30.37 16.30
N PHE A 14 -16.13 -30.18 16.91
CA PHE A 14 -16.28 -29.51 18.20
C PHE A 14 -16.21 -30.46 19.40
N ALA A 15 -16.28 -31.77 19.18
CA ALA A 15 -16.09 -32.78 20.25
C ALA A 15 -14.64 -32.81 20.78
N SER A 16 -13.68 -32.28 20.01
CA SER A 16 -12.25 -32.23 20.36
C SER A 16 -11.79 -30.89 20.93
N TYR A 17 -12.69 -29.91 21.05
CA TYR A 17 -12.36 -28.60 21.61
C TYR A 17 -12.46 -28.68 23.15
N HIS A 18 -11.33 -28.96 23.78
CA HIS A 18 -11.19 -28.78 25.22
C HIS A 18 -11.13 -27.30 25.53
N GLU A 19 -12.21 -26.78 26.12
CA GLU A 19 -12.20 -25.52 26.85
C GLU A 19 -11.01 -25.53 27.82
N PRO A 20 -10.09 -24.56 27.77
CA PRO A 20 -8.99 -24.52 28.71
C PRO A 20 -9.59 -24.44 30.11
N LEU A 21 -9.15 -25.37 30.97
CA LEU A 21 -9.66 -25.55 32.33
C LEU A 21 -9.85 -24.19 33.01
N PRO A 22 -11.03 -23.88 33.57
CA PRO A 22 -11.23 -22.64 34.30
C PRO A 22 -10.15 -22.58 35.40
N LEU A 23 -9.40 -21.47 35.42
CA LEU A 23 -8.35 -21.21 36.40
C LEU A 23 -8.83 -21.62 37.79
N SER A 24 -8.13 -22.57 38.41
CA SER A 24 -8.45 -23.04 39.76
C SER A 24 -8.49 -21.84 40.72
N LYS A 25 -9.35 -21.90 41.75
CA LYS A 25 -9.39 -20.89 42.83
C LYS A 25 -8.00 -20.59 43.40
N GLN A 26 -7.10 -21.57 43.40
CA GLN A 26 -5.72 -21.38 43.84
C GLN A 26 -4.85 -20.63 42.82
N GLN A 27 -5.07 -20.80 41.53
CA GLN A 27 -4.33 -20.09 40.48
C GLN A 27 -4.78 -18.65 40.34
N SER A 28 -6.09 -18.39 40.46
CA SER A 28 -6.62 -17.02 40.54
C SER A 28 -6.14 -16.30 41.80
N GLN A 29 -6.06 -17.00 42.94
CA GLN A 29 -5.49 -16.42 44.16
C GLN A 29 -4.00 -16.11 44.01
N LYS A 30 -3.20 -17.01 43.41
CA LYS A 30 -1.78 -16.75 43.11
C LYS A 30 -1.58 -15.57 42.15
N LEU A 31 -2.47 -15.41 41.16
CA LEU A 31 -2.43 -14.27 40.24
C LEU A 31 -2.78 -12.96 40.97
N LEU A 32 -3.80 -13.01 41.84
CA LEU A 32 -4.21 -11.87 42.67
C LEU A 32 -3.10 -11.47 43.65
N ASP A 33 -2.45 -12.43 44.28
CA ASP A 33 -1.35 -12.19 45.21
C ASP A 33 -0.11 -11.68 44.47
N GLY A 34 0.15 -12.16 43.25
CA GLY A 34 1.18 -11.63 42.34
C GLY A 34 0.90 -10.18 41.91
N LEU A 35 -0.35 -9.84 41.61
CA LEU A 35 -0.77 -8.47 41.31
C LEU A 35 -0.62 -7.56 42.53
N LYS A 36 -1.03 -8.02 43.72
CA LYS A 36 -0.87 -7.27 44.98
C LYS A 36 0.60 -7.04 45.31
N THR A 37 1.45 -8.06 45.15
CA THR A 37 2.90 -7.91 45.38
C THR A 37 3.55 -6.99 44.37
N SER A 38 3.15 -7.05 43.09
CA SER A 38 3.63 -6.12 42.07
C SER A 38 3.23 -4.67 42.37
N PHE A 39 1.97 -4.44 42.77
CA PHE A 39 1.48 -3.13 43.21
C PHE A 39 2.25 -2.61 44.41
N ARG A 40 2.48 -3.46 45.42
CA ARG A 40 3.21 -3.08 46.64
C ARG A 40 4.67 -2.78 46.34
N LYS A 41 5.31 -3.58 45.49
CA LYS A 41 6.70 -3.35 45.04
C LYS A 41 6.84 -2.07 44.22
N GLN A 42 5.82 -1.69 43.44
CA GLN A 42 5.81 -0.42 42.70
C GLN A 42 5.54 0.78 43.64
N LEU A 43 4.67 0.62 44.65
CA LEU A 43 4.45 1.64 45.68
C LEU A 43 5.69 1.84 46.57
N ASP A 44 6.34 0.75 46.99
CA ASP A 44 7.59 0.81 47.75
C ASP A 44 8.72 1.43 46.92
N ARG A 45 8.72 1.24 45.59
CA ARG A 45 9.67 1.88 44.69
C ARG A 45 9.42 3.39 44.50
N GLU A 46 8.17 3.83 44.56
CA GLU A 46 7.79 5.24 44.36
C GLU A 46 7.75 6.03 45.67
N TYR A 47 7.54 5.37 46.81
CA TYR A 47 7.37 6.02 48.12
C TYR A 47 8.36 5.55 49.21
N GLY A 48 9.17 4.51 48.95
CA GLY A 48 9.99 3.83 49.96
C GLY A 48 11.47 4.19 49.93
N GLU A 49 11.82 5.47 50.04
CA GLU A 49 13.09 5.93 50.63
C GLU A 49 12.82 7.24 51.40
N SER A 50 12.39 7.13 52.65
CA SER A 50 12.49 8.24 53.62
C SER A 50 13.66 7.91 54.55
N SER A 51 14.87 8.17 54.07
CA SER A 51 16.06 8.22 54.92
C SER A 51 15.98 9.47 55.79
N GLU A 52 16.06 9.27 57.10
CA GLU A 52 16.30 10.31 58.10
C GLU A 52 17.52 11.17 57.72
N SER A 53 17.33 12.48 57.57
CA SER A 53 18.12 13.55 58.23
C SER A 53 17.72 14.94 57.69
N PRO A 54 17.59 15.98 58.52
CA PRO A 54 17.04 17.28 58.11
C PRO A 54 18.11 18.29 57.67
N PRO A 55 17.74 19.26 56.81
CA PRO A 55 18.35 20.59 56.88
C PRO A 55 17.30 21.70 57.06
N PRO A 56 17.71 22.86 57.61
CA PRO A 56 16.79 23.90 58.04
C PRO A 56 16.31 24.79 56.90
N ALA A 57 15.20 25.45 57.21
CA ALA A 57 14.42 26.34 56.38
C ALA A 57 15.20 27.51 55.75
N THR A 58 14.86 27.82 54.49
CA THR A 58 14.67 29.21 54.05
C THR A 58 13.54 29.28 53.03
N LYS A 59 12.63 30.22 53.29
CA LYS A 59 11.38 30.55 52.60
C LYS A 59 11.68 31.16 51.24
N HIS A 60 10.92 30.80 50.19
CA HIS A 60 10.37 31.73 49.19
C HIS A 60 9.23 31.01 48.42
N ALA A 61 8.24 31.78 48.00
CA ALA A 61 6.87 31.36 47.72
C ALA A 61 6.68 30.52 46.42
N ASP A 62 5.94 29.42 46.55
CA ASP A 62 5.46 28.54 45.49
C ASP A 62 4.27 29.19 44.71
N PRO A 63 4.20 29.07 43.36
CA PRO A 63 2.94 29.12 42.62
C PRO A 63 2.15 27.80 42.78
N PRO A 64 0.82 27.77 42.53
CA PRO A 64 -0.04 26.67 42.96
C PRO A 64 0.29 25.36 42.23
N LYS A 65 0.69 24.35 43.02
CA LYS A 65 0.88 22.97 42.56
C LYS A 65 -0.40 22.44 41.90
N PRO A 66 -0.32 21.88 40.68
CA PRO A 66 -1.47 21.26 40.06
C PRO A 66 -1.90 20.04 40.86
N ILE A 67 -3.22 19.97 41.04
CA ILE A 67 -3.98 19.04 41.83
C ILE A 67 -3.53 17.59 41.58
N ARG A 68 -3.10 16.92 42.66
CA ARG A 68 -2.64 15.52 42.74
C ARG A 68 -3.74 14.46 42.47
N LEU A 69 -4.79 14.80 41.71
CA LEU A 69 -5.88 13.90 41.29
C LEU A 69 -5.64 13.28 39.89
N SER A 70 -4.61 13.73 39.17
CA SER A 70 -4.36 13.35 37.77
C SER A 70 -3.73 11.96 37.62
N ALA A 71 -2.79 11.59 38.50
CA ALA A 71 -2.05 10.33 38.36
C ALA A 71 -2.92 9.10 38.65
N THR A 72 -3.77 9.17 39.70
CA THR A 72 -4.73 8.10 40.01
C THR A 72 -5.77 7.96 38.90
N ASN A 73 -6.32 9.06 38.37
CA ASN A 73 -7.27 9.01 37.26
C ASN A 73 -6.62 8.52 35.95
N ARG A 74 -5.36 8.87 35.69
CA ARG A 74 -4.61 8.40 34.52
C ARG A 74 -4.30 6.91 34.63
N HIS A 75 -3.90 6.46 35.81
CA HIS A 75 -3.66 5.04 36.09
C HIS A 75 -4.95 4.21 36.04
N LEU A 76 -6.07 4.74 36.56
CA LEU A 76 -7.39 4.10 36.50
C LEU A 76 -7.92 4.09 35.05
N LYS A 77 -7.67 5.14 34.26
CA LYS A 77 -7.91 5.14 32.81
C LYS A 77 -7.06 4.12 32.07
N ASP A 78 -5.77 3.98 32.40
CA ASP A 78 -4.87 3.00 31.77
C ASP A 78 -5.25 1.56 32.15
N ILE A 79 -5.77 1.34 33.36
CA ILE A 79 -6.32 0.05 33.81
C ILE A 79 -7.66 -0.25 33.11
N LEU A 80 -8.57 0.72 33.00
CA LEU A 80 -9.88 0.54 32.33
C LEU A 80 -9.78 0.52 30.80
N ALA A 81 -8.72 1.08 30.23
CA ALA A 81 -8.39 0.99 28.79
C ALA A 81 -7.72 -0.33 28.42
N ASN A 82 -7.42 -1.20 29.40
CA ASN A 82 -6.91 -2.52 29.14
C ASN A 82 -8.07 -3.42 28.64
N PRO A 83 -7.96 -4.03 27.44
CA PRO A 83 -9.04 -4.78 26.80
C PRO A 83 -9.52 -6.03 27.56
N LEU A 84 -8.89 -6.37 28.69
CA LEU A 84 -9.36 -7.38 29.64
C LEU A 84 -10.53 -6.88 30.53
N PHE A 85 -10.70 -5.57 30.71
CA PHE A 85 -11.73 -4.99 31.60
C PHE A 85 -12.87 -4.27 30.87
N SER A 86 -12.75 -3.96 29.58
CA SER A 86 -13.82 -3.38 28.76
C SER A 86 -14.89 -4.42 28.33
N TYR A 87 -15.22 -5.36 29.22
CA TYR A 87 -16.23 -6.38 28.99
C TYR A 87 -17.60 -5.81 29.37
N ASN A 88 -18.29 -5.19 28.40
CA ASN A 88 -19.73 -4.94 28.55
C ASN A 88 -20.43 -6.31 28.55
N LYS A 89 -20.91 -6.70 29.74
CA LYS A 89 -21.57 -7.97 30.02
C LYS A 89 -23.08 -7.92 29.73
N ASP A 90 -23.50 -7.09 28.77
CA ASP A 90 -24.90 -6.94 28.35
C ASP A 90 -25.24 -7.72 27.07
N VAL A 91 -24.48 -8.77 26.75
CA VAL A 91 -24.79 -9.67 25.60
C VAL A 91 -25.20 -11.07 26.05
N THR A 92 -25.57 -11.23 27.32
CA THR A 92 -26.15 -12.48 27.84
C THR A 92 -27.45 -12.21 28.57
N SER A 93 -28.49 -11.81 27.84
CA SER A 93 -29.88 -12.19 28.12
C SER A 93 -30.82 -11.56 27.10
N THR A 94 -31.11 -12.30 26.04
CA THR A 94 -32.46 -12.53 25.46
C THR A 94 -32.25 -13.13 24.08
N PHE A 95 -32.64 -14.39 23.92
CA PHE A 95 -33.02 -14.89 22.60
C PHE A 95 -34.36 -14.24 22.25
N PRO A 96 -34.49 -13.39 21.21
CA PRO A 96 -35.77 -13.14 20.60
C PRO A 96 -35.96 -14.21 19.53
N THR A 97 -36.66 -15.27 19.92
CA THR A 97 -37.33 -16.17 18.98
C THR A 97 -38.41 -15.35 18.29
N LYS A 98 -38.08 -14.65 17.20
CA LYS A 98 -39.00 -14.26 16.12
C LYS A 98 -38.22 -13.58 14.99
N ILE A 99 -38.29 -14.23 13.84
CA ILE A 99 -37.86 -13.73 12.54
C ILE A 99 -38.65 -12.45 12.25
N SER A 100 -37.95 -11.34 12.08
CA SER A 100 -38.46 -10.16 11.39
C SER A 100 -37.36 -9.63 10.50
N THR A 101 -37.61 -9.76 9.20
CA THR A 101 -36.78 -9.28 8.10
C THR A 101 -36.74 -7.76 8.09
N SER A 102 -35.76 -7.17 8.78
CA SER A 102 -35.22 -5.85 8.44
C SER A 102 -33.82 -5.71 9.04
N ALA A 103 -32.92 -5.15 8.25
CA ALA A 103 -31.47 -5.12 8.42
C ALA A 103 -30.98 -4.78 9.86
N LEU A 104 -30.35 -5.76 10.51
CA LEU A 104 -29.50 -5.55 11.68
C LEU A 104 -28.06 -5.36 11.19
N VAL A 105 -27.69 -4.13 10.84
CA VAL A 105 -26.28 -3.76 10.65
C VAL A 105 -25.68 -3.67 12.06
N ALA A 106 -24.97 -4.71 12.48
CA ALA A 106 -24.05 -4.58 13.62
C ALA A 106 -23.13 -3.37 13.35
N PRO A 107 -22.82 -2.52 14.35
CA PRO A 107 -21.92 -1.39 14.14
C PRO A 107 -20.62 -1.94 13.55
N GLN A 108 -20.30 -1.51 12.33
CA GLN A 108 -19.17 -2.03 11.59
C GLN A 108 -17.90 -1.61 12.34
N ARG A 109 -17.30 -2.54 13.08
CA ARG A 109 -16.09 -2.28 13.88
C ARG A 109 -14.99 -1.73 12.99
N ASP A 110 -14.29 -0.70 13.46
CA ASP A 110 -13.19 -0.10 12.71
C ASP A 110 -12.13 -1.17 12.36
N PRO A 111 -11.72 -1.32 11.09
CA PRO A 111 -10.76 -2.34 10.68
C PRO A 111 -9.42 -2.23 11.39
N MET A 112 -9.02 -1.04 11.85
CA MET A 112 -7.77 -0.88 12.60
C MET A 112 -7.91 -1.31 14.06
N GLU A 113 -9.10 -1.26 14.66
CA GLU A 113 -9.34 -1.93 15.95
C GLU A 113 -9.27 -3.44 15.84
N VAL A 114 -9.79 -4.01 14.74
CA VAL A 114 -9.67 -5.45 14.47
C VAL A 114 -8.21 -5.83 14.28
N PHE A 115 -7.44 -4.97 13.58
CA PHE A 115 -6.00 -5.10 13.43
C PHE A 115 -5.31 -5.13 14.79
N ASP A 116 -5.53 -4.12 15.64
CA ASP A 116 -4.88 -3.98 16.95
C ASP A 116 -5.22 -5.17 17.87
N HIS A 117 -6.47 -5.62 17.85
CA HIS A 117 -6.91 -6.77 18.61
C HIS A 117 -6.24 -8.08 18.15
N ALA A 118 -6.09 -8.29 16.84
CA ALA A 118 -5.41 -9.45 16.31
C ALA A 118 -3.89 -9.40 16.52
N VAL A 119 -3.27 -8.21 16.50
CA VAL A 119 -1.86 -8.01 16.89
C VAL A 119 -1.65 -8.36 18.36
N ALA A 120 -2.50 -7.86 19.26
CA ALA A 120 -2.40 -8.12 20.71
C ALA A 120 -2.53 -9.61 21.04
N ARG A 121 -3.28 -10.38 20.25
CA ARG A 121 -3.42 -11.83 20.40
C ARG A 121 -2.35 -12.65 19.68
N GLY A 122 -1.41 -12.01 18.97
CA GLY A 122 -0.41 -12.69 18.15
C GLY A 122 -0.98 -13.42 16.93
N LEU A 123 -2.19 -13.06 16.49
CA LEU A 123 -2.90 -13.68 15.37
C LEU A 123 -2.70 -12.93 14.04
N MET A 124 -2.00 -11.80 14.07
CA MET A 124 -1.82 -10.96 12.88
C MET A 124 -0.84 -11.61 11.89
N THR A 125 -1.24 -11.64 10.62
CA THR A 125 -0.42 -12.13 9.50
C THR A 125 -0.41 -11.10 8.37
N PRO A 126 0.56 -11.14 7.44
CA PRO A 126 0.58 -10.21 6.31
C PRO A 126 -0.70 -10.25 5.46
N LYS A 127 -1.33 -11.41 5.32
CA LYS A 127 -2.62 -11.55 4.60
C LYS A 127 -3.77 -10.87 5.35
N ALA A 128 -3.83 -11.04 6.67
CA ALA A 128 -4.84 -10.39 7.49
C ALA A 128 -4.65 -8.86 7.51
N ALA A 129 -3.40 -8.40 7.55
CA ALA A 129 -3.07 -6.97 7.48
C ALA A 129 -3.51 -6.35 6.15
N ILE A 130 -3.33 -7.04 5.01
CA ILE A 130 -3.88 -6.62 3.71
C ILE A 130 -5.41 -6.45 3.79
N GLY A 131 -6.10 -7.44 4.37
CA GLY A 131 -7.56 -7.38 4.55
C GLY A 131 -7.99 -6.15 5.37
N CYS A 132 -7.30 -5.87 6.47
CA CYS A 132 -7.57 -4.71 7.32
C CYS A 132 -7.35 -3.39 6.56
N MET A 133 -6.23 -3.26 5.84
CA MET A 133 -5.94 -2.07 5.03
C MET A 133 -6.97 -1.84 3.91
N ILE A 134 -7.37 -2.90 3.20
CA ILE A 134 -8.40 -2.79 2.15
C ILE A 134 -9.75 -2.39 2.76
N ALA A 135 -10.14 -3.02 3.86
CA ALA A 135 -11.37 -2.67 4.56
C ALA A 135 -11.34 -1.22 5.05
N LYS A 136 -10.22 -0.77 5.62
CA LYS A 136 -10.04 0.61 6.07
C LYS A 136 -10.11 1.59 4.91
N SER A 137 -9.43 1.31 3.80
CA SER A 137 -9.48 2.15 2.61
C SER A 137 -10.90 2.32 2.07
N LYS A 138 -11.68 1.22 2.01
CA LYS A 138 -13.09 1.27 1.58
C LYS A 138 -13.97 2.06 2.55
N GLN A 139 -13.78 1.87 3.84
CA GLN A 139 -14.51 2.62 4.86
C GLN A 139 -14.22 4.13 4.74
N LEU A 140 -12.95 4.50 4.59
CA LEU A 140 -12.56 5.90 4.44
C LEU A 140 -13.14 6.51 3.15
N GLN A 141 -13.09 5.79 2.03
CA GLN A 141 -13.72 6.24 0.78
C GLN A 141 -15.23 6.46 0.91
N ALA A 142 -15.91 5.67 1.77
CA ALA A 142 -17.34 5.82 2.02
C ALA A 142 -17.68 6.96 2.99
N GLN A 143 -16.79 7.28 3.93
CA GLN A 143 -17.01 8.30 4.97
C GLN A 143 -16.53 9.69 4.55
N GLU A 144 -15.31 9.77 4.02
CA GLU A 144 -14.68 11.01 3.57
C GLU A 144 -13.96 10.75 2.24
N PRO A 145 -14.61 11.02 1.10
CA PRO A 145 -13.97 10.90 -0.20
C PRO A 145 -12.85 11.94 -0.34
N GLY A 146 -11.61 11.52 -0.13
CA GLY A 146 -10.42 12.37 -0.28
C GLY A 146 -9.21 11.88 0.50
N LEU A 147 -8.10 12.62 0.42
CA LEU A 147 -6.84 12.30 1.11
C LEU A 147 -6.96 12.41 2.64
N GLY A 148 -7.81 13.31 3.15
CA GLY A 148 -7.93 13.60 4.58
C GLY A 148 -8.26 12.39 5.45
N GLY A 149 -9.13 11.50 4.95
CA GLY A 149 -9.48 10.26 5.64
C GLY A 149 -8.30 9.28 5.75
N LEU A 150 -7.45 9.19 4.71
CA LEU A 150 -6.26 8.33 4.77
C LEU A 150 -5.15 8.94 5.63
N ALA A 151 -4.91 10.24 5.51
CA ALA A 151 -3.86 10.94 6.25
C ALA A 151 -4.06 10.89 7.77
N SER A 152 -5.31 10.88 8.23
CA SER A 152 -5.66 10.85 9.67
C SER A 152 -5.83 9.43 10.24
N ALA A 153 -5.82 8.39 9.41
CA ALA A 153 -6.13 7.03 9.82
C ALA A 153 -5.05 6.40 10.73
N GLY A 154 -3.80 6.85 10.62
CA GLY A 154 -2.66 6.26 11.34
C GLY A 154 -2.44 4.78 11.04
N THR A 155 -2.91 4.31 9.88
CA THR A 155 -2.87 2.92 9.45
C THR A 155 -1.43 2.49 9.13
N ALA A 156 -0.68 3.29 8.37
CA ALA A 156 0.72 3.01 8.08
C ALA A 156 1.54 2.95 9.36
N ALA A 157 1.34 3.89 10.28
CA ALA A 157 2.05 3.92 11.56
C ALA A 157 1.84 2.64 12.39
N ARG A 158 0.59 2.14 12.47
CA ARG A 158 0.29 0.88 13.19
C ARG A 158 0.92 -0.33 12.51
N ILE A 159 0.88 -0.39 11.18
CA ILE A 159 1.44 -1.52 10.42
C ILE A 159 2.96 -1.54 10.50
N VAL A 160 3.63 -0.40 10.34
CA VAL A 160 5.09 -0.28 10.49
C VAL A 160 5.51 -0.68 11.91
N ARG A 161 4.78 -0.21 12.94
CA ARG A 161 5.04 -0.62 14.33
C ARG A 161 4.88 -2.13 14.52
N TRP A 162 3.85 -2.72 13.93
CA TRP A 162 3.66 -4.17 13.97
C TRP A 162 4.81 -4.92 13.28
N LEU A 163 5.22 -4.51 12.08
CA LEU A 163 6.35 -5.09 11.33
C LEU A 163 7.66 -5.04 12.13
N LYS A 164 7.88 -3.93 12.86
CA LYS A 164 8.97 -3.76 13.82
C LYS A 164 8.88 -4.77 14.96
N SER A 165 7.71 -4.84 15.61
CA SER A 165 7.49 -5.68 16.79
C SER A 165 7.62 -7.18 16.53
N CYS A 166 7.25 -7.65 15.33
CA CYS A 166 7.34 -9.05 14.95
C CYS A 166 8.67 -9.41 14.26
N GLY A 167 9.61 -8.46 14.17
CA GLY A 167 10.92 -8.64 13.53
C GLY A 167 10.89 -8.73 12.01
N ALA A 168 9.72 -8.62 11.36
CA ALA A 168 9.57 -8.69 9.90
C ALA A 168 10.28 -7.53 9.17
N GLU A 169 10.54 -6.42 9.86
CA GLU A 169 11.35 -5.32 9.31
C GLU A 169 12.85 -5.67 9.21
N GLN A 170 13.36 -6.64 9.97
CA GLN A 170 14.78 -6.97 9.95
C GLN A 170 15.20 -7.61 8.61
N ASP A 171 14.39 -8.54 8.08
CA ASP A 171 14.68 -9.29 6.85
C ASP A 171 13.92 -8.77 5.60
N LEU A 172 13.02 -7.80 5.81
CA LEU A 172 12.16 -7.18 4.79
C LEU A 172 11.42 -8.20 3.91
N ARG A 173 11.12 -9.41 4.43
CA ARG A 173 10.46 -10.46 3.66
C ARG A 173 9.06 -10.09 3.21
N PHE A 174 8.38 -9.19 3.92
CA PHE A 174 7.06 -8.69 3.51
C PHE A 174 7.10 -7.96 2.16
N LEU A 175 8.25 -7.44 1.72
CA LEU A 175 8.41 -6.83 0.39
C LEU A 175 8.30 -7.84 -0.76
N ASP A 176 8.44 -9.15 -0.49
CA ASP A 176 8.18 -10.19 -1.50
C ASP A 176 6.69 -10.29 -1.85
N ASN A 177 5.80 -9.78 -0.97
CA ASN A 177 4.36 -9.76 -1.20
C ASN A 177 3.95 -8.46 -1.90
N GLN A 178 3.82 -8.52 -3.22
CA GLN A 178 3.45 -7.36 -4.04
C GLN A 178 2.13 -6.72 -3.63
N THR A 179 1.12 -7.54 -3.27
CA THR A 179 -0.18 -7.05 -2.81
C THR A 179 -0.06 -6.29 -1.50
N PHE A 180 0.81 -6.75 -0.58
CA PHE A 180 1.08 -6.05 0.67
C PHE A 180 1.64 -4.65 0.39
N VAL A 181 2.71 -4.56 -0.39
CA VAL A 181 3.37 -3.29 -0.73
C VAL A 181 2.40 -2.35 -1.45
N ARG A 182 1.65 -2.86 -2.44
CA ARG A 182 0.66 -2.08 -3.19
C ARG A 182 -0.47 -1.53 -2.32
N THR A 183 -0.84 -2.26 -1.27
CA THR A 183 -1.90 -1.83 -0.35
C THR A 183 -1.36 -0.85 0.70
N LEU A 184 -0.10 -1.00 1.12
CA LEU A 184 0.53 -0.15 2.13
C LEU A 184 1.02 1.20 1.58
N ALA A 185 1.55 1.23 0.34
CA ALA A 185 2.13 2.44 -0.25
C ALA A 185 1.19 3.67 -0.23
N PRO A 186 -0.12 3.55 -0.54
CA PRO A 186 -1.06 4.66 -0.39
C PRO A 186 -1.13 5.28 1.01
N PHE A 187 -1.10 4.45 2.06
CA PHE A 187 -1.10 4.94 3.44
C PHE A 187 0.24 5.57 3.82
N LEU A 188 1.37 5.02 3.36
CA LEU A 188 2.69 5.61 3.60
C LEU A 188 2.79 7.02 3.00
N VAL A 189 2.28 7.22 1.78
CA VAL A 189 2.26 8.53 1.13
C VAL A 189 1.28 9.48 1.83
N ALA A 190 0.05 9.04 2.08
CA ALA A 190 -0.97 9.89 2.69
C ALA A 190 -0.65 10.33 4.13
N GLU A 191 0.01 9.47 4.91
CA GLU A 191 0.41 9.74 6.29
C GLU A 191 1.81 10.40 6.40
N GLY A 192 2.46 10.73 5.28
CA GLY A 192 3.79 11.35 5.26
C GLY A 192 4.91 10.45 5.82
N MET A 193 4.74 9.13 5.75
CA MET A 193 5.67 8.12 6.25
C MET A 193 6.59 7.55 5.17
N GLU A 194 6.85 8.31 4.11
CA GLU A 194 7.64 7.86 2.95
C GLU A 194 9.11 7.57 3.29
N GLU A 195 9.67 8.26 4.28
CA GLU A 195 11.02 8.02 4.79
C GLU A 195 11.24 6.56 5.20
N VAL A 196 10.22 5.89 5.73
CA VAL A 196 10.28 4.47 6.07
C VAL A 196 10.46 3.61 4.81
N ALA A 197 9.79 3.98 3.71
CA ALA A 197 9.92 3.29 2.44
C ALA A 197 11.31 3.54 1.80
N TRP A 198 11.84 4.77 1.91
CA TRP A 198 13.20 5.10 1.49
C TRP A 198 14.27 4.33 2.28
N GLU A 199 14.07 4.15 3.58
CA GLU A 199 14.93 3.30 4.41
C GLU A 199 14.91 1.85 3.93
N TRP A 200 13.72 1.29 3.67
CA TRP A 200 13.58 -0.08 3.15
C TRP A 200 14.20 -0.25 1.77
N LEU A 201 14.07 0.74 0.88
CA LEU A 201 14.73 0.76 -0.43
C LEU A 201 16.25 0.75 -0.27
N SER A 202 16.78 1.64 0.55
CA SER A 202 18.23 1.77 0.79
C SER A 202 18.81 0.49 1.36
N ARG A 203 18.15 -0.10 2.36
CA ARG A 203 18.54 -1.40 2.94
C ARG A 203 18.46 -2.51 1.89
N THR A 204 17.42 -2.55 1.07
CA THR A 204 17.29 -3.58 0.03
C THR A 204 18.38 -3.49 -1.03
N ILE A 205 18.82 -2.28 -1.40
CA ILE A 205 19.83 -2.07 -2.44
C ILE A 205 21.25 -2.28 -1.89
N TYR A 206 21.55 -1.68 -0.73
CA TYR A 206 22.92 -1.59 -0.20
C TYR A 206 23.28 -2.60 0.87
N ASP A 207 22.35 -3.42 1.40
CA ASP A 207 22.67 -4.36 2.48
C ASP A 207 23.80 -5.32 2.07
N PRO A 208 25.01 -5.14 2.63
CA PRO A 208 26.19 -5.95 2.28
C PRO A 208 26.12 -7.32 2.96
N SER A 209 25.30 -7.48 3.98
CA SER A 209 25.08 -8.74 4.71
C SER A 209 23.99 -9.61 4.09
N SER A 210 23.34 -9.10 3.04
CA SER A 210 22.20 -9.75 2.42
C SER A 210 22.62 -11.04 1.71
N LYS A 211 22.07 -12.17 2.17
CA LYS A 211 22.14 -13.45 1.45
C LYS A 211 21.25 -13.48 0.20
N LEU A 212 20.58 -12.38 -0.12
CA LEU A 212 19.63 -12.29 -1.24
C LEU A 212 20.36 -12.12 -2.57
N SER A 213 19.90 -12.85 -3.59
CA SER A 213 20.37 -12.67 -4.96
C SER A 213 20.15 -11.23 -5.43
N LYS A 214 21.00 -10.77 -6.36
CA LYS A 214 20.88 -9.47 -7.03
C LYS A 214 19.46 -9.27 -7.59
N GLU A 215 18.94 -10.29 -8.26
CA GLU A 215 17.58 -10.30 -8.84
C GLU A 215 16.49 -10.10 -7.79
N LYS A 216 16.59 -10.77 -6.64
CA LYS A 216 15.57 -10.65 -5.58
C LYS A 216 15.59 -9.28 -4.93
N ARG A 217 16.78 -8.71 -4.71
CA ARG A 217 16.94 -7.32 -4.23
C ARG A 217 16.32 -6.33 -5.21
N LEU A 218 16.66 -6.45 -6.48
CA LEU A 218 16.09 -5.64 -7.55
C LEU A 218 14.56 -5.74 -7.56
N LYS A 219 14.00 -6.96 -7.57
CA LYS A 219 12.56 -7.16 -7.62
C LYS A 219 11.82 -6.49 -6.45
N ARG A 220 12.35 -6.61 -5.22
CA ARG A 220 11.79 -5.93 -4.05
C ARG A 220 11.86 -4.41 -4.19
N ALA A 221 13.02 -3.88 -4.55
CA ALA A 221 13.26 -2.45 -4.64
C ALA A 221 12.45 -1.80 -5.79
N SER A 222 12.47 -2.38 -6.98
CA SER A 222 11.69 -1.92 -8.13
C SER A 222 10.19 -1.94 -7.86
N HIS A 223 9.69 -2.96 -7.16
CA HIS A 223 8.27 -3.03 -6.80
C HIS A 223 7.89 -1.94 -5.79
N LEU A 224 8.69 -1.76 -4.73
CA LEU A 224 8.43 -0.72 -3.73
C LEU A 224 8.51 0.69 -4.34
N LEU A 225 9.57 0.99 -5.08
CA LEU A 225 9.72 2.28 -5.77
C LEU A 225 8.58 2.51 -6.78
N GLY A 226 8.27 1.49 -7.58
CA GLY A 226 7.18 1.53 -8.55
C GLY A 226 5.84 1.85 -7.90
N GLU A 227 5.52 1.24 -6.75
CA GLU A 227 4.29 1.51 -6.02
C GLU A 227 4.25 2.90 -5.37
N LEU A 228 5.38 3.43 -4.88
CA LEU A 228 5.46 4.82 -4.39
C LEU A 228 5.21 5.83 -5.52
N VAL A 229 5.96 5.70 -6.62
CA VAL A 229 5.81 6.57 -7.80
C VAL A 229 4.40 6.48 -8.35
N ARG A 230 3.87 5.26 -8.54
CA ARG A 230 2.51 5.04 -9.02
C ARG A 230 1.46 5.70 -8.11
N THR A 231 1.63 5.61 -6.80
CA THR A 231 0.75 6.26 -5.82
C THR A 231 0.81 7.77 -5.97
N LYS A 232 2.00 8.37 -6.00
CA LYS A 232 2.18 9.82 -6.13
C LYS A 232 1.70 10.41 -7.44
N CYS A 233 1.70 9.63 -8.53
CA CYS A 233 1.07 10.04 -9.79
C CYS A 233 -0.45 10.20 -9.68
N GLN A 234 -1.13 9.59 -8.68
CA GLN A 234 -2.59 9.64 -8.58
C GLN A 234 -3.08 10.99 -8.03
N PRO A 235 -4.17 11.57 -8.57
CA PRO A 235 -4.62 12.92 -8.21
C PRO A 235 -4.98 13.05 -6.73
N GLN A 236 -5.37 11.93 -6.10
CA GLN A 236 -5.69 11.87 -4.69
C GLN A 236 -4.47 11.99 -3.77
N TYR A 237 -3.24 11.70 -4.24
CA TYR A 237 -2.01 11.73 -3.43
C TYR A 237 -0.99 12.77 -3.91
N GLY A 238 -1.11 13.23 -5.16
CA GLY A 238 -0.17 14.14 -5.80
C GLY A 238 -0.55 14.36 -7.25
N ASN A 239 0.45 14.54 -8.10
CA ASN A 239 0.29 14.72 -9.54
C ASN A 239 1.46 14.04 -10.28
N LEU A 240 1.52 14.21 -11.60
CA LEU A 240 2.61 13.66 -12.41
C LEU A 240 3.98 14.20 -11.98
N ASP A 241 4.08 15.50 -11.64
CA ASP A 241 5.32 16.11 -11.14
C ASP A 241 5.80 15.43 -9.85
N SER A 242 4.91 15.11 -8.91
CA SER A 242 5.25 14.38 -7.67
C SER A 242 5.79 12.98 -7.97
N GLY A 243 5.19 12.29 -8.94
CA GLY A 243 5.64 10.98 -9.40
C GLY A 243 7.02 11.02 -10.07
N ILE A 244 7.22 11.97 -10.99
CA ILE A 244 8.49 12.20 -11.68
C ILE A 244 9.58 12.57 -10.66
N SER A 245 9.31 13.53 -9.79
CA SER A 245 10.26 13.98 -8.75
C SER A 245 10.69 12.83 -7.84
N THR A 246 9.76 11.94 -7.48
CA THR A 246 10.06 10.75 -6.66
C THR A 246 10.95 9.76 -7.40
N MET A 247 10.73 9.57 -8.70
CA MET A 247 11.61 8.75 -9.54
C MET A 247 13.01 9.36 -9.66
N LEU A 248 13.10 10.68 -9.90
CA LEU A 248 14.38 11.40 -10.00
C LEU A 248 15.14 11.42 -8.67
N GLN A 249 14.43 11.51 -7.54
CA GLN A 249 15.02 11.36 -6.20
C GLN A 249 15.67 9.97 -6.03
N ALA A 250 14.99 8.91 -6.46
CA ALA A 250 15.57 7.57 -6.46
C ALA A 250 16.79 7.48 -7.40
N GLN A 251 16.75 8.17 -8.54
CA GLN A 251 17.89 8.23 -9.46
C GLN A 251 19.13 8.84 -8.80
N GLU A 252 18.97 9.96 -8.10
CA GLU A 252 20.09 10.61 -7.42
C GLU A 252 20.58 9.78 -6.22
N MET A 253 19.65 9.28 -5.40
CA MET A 253 19.97 8.50 -4.20
C MET A 253 20.77 7.24 -4.54
N PHE A 254 20.44 6.57 -5.64
CA PHE A 254 21.05 5.29 -6.03
C PHE A 254 22.05 5.43 -7.18
N ARG A 255 22.56 6.63 -7.46
CA ARG A 255 23.51 6.94 -8.56
C ARG A 255 24.75 6.03 -8.60
N ALA A 256 25.23 5.60 -7.43
CA ALA A 256 26.41 4.73 -7.30
C ALA A 256 26.08 3.23 -7.40
N SER A 257 24.80 2.86 -7.48
CA SER A 257 24.38 1.46 -7.50
C SER A 257 24.41 0.89 -8.92
N PRO A 258 25.02 -0.29 -9.14
CA PRO A 258 24.96 -0.97 -10.43
C PRO A 258 23.56 -1.51 -10.77
N LEU A 259 22.61 -1.41 -9.84
CA LEU A 259 21.20 -1.79 -10.03
C LEU A 259 20.34 -0.67 -10.58
N LEU A 260 20.87 0.55 -10.68
CA LEU A 260 20.07 1.75 -10.93
C LEU A 260 19.23 1.68 -12.21
N SER A 261 19.85 1.30 -13.32
CA SER A 261 19.18 1.25 -14.63
C SER A 261 17.99 0.28 -14.60
N GLU A 262 18.19 -0.90 -14.02
CA GLU A 262 17.16 -1.93 -13.85
C GLU A 262 16.08 -1.50 -12.84
N LEU A 263 16.47 -0.78 -11.78
CA LEU A 263 15.58 -0.32 -10.71
C LEU A 263 14.50 0.63 -11.26
N LEU A 264 14.91 1.57 -12.11
CA LEU A 264 14.07 2.65 -12.63
C LEU A 264 13.07 2.21 -13.70
N VAL A 265 13.23 1.02 -14.31
CA VAL A 265 12.37 0.56 -15.41
C VAL A 265 10.89 0.61 -15.04
N SER A 266 10.52 0.08 -13.87
CA SER A 266 9.10 -0.03 -13.47
C SER A 266 8.48 1.34 -13.17
N SER A 267 9.22 2.22 -12.48
CA SER A 267 8.76 3.58 -12.17
C SER A 267 8.67 4.41 -13.44
N TRP A 268 9.67 4.34 -14.31
CA TRP A 268 9.69 5.06 -15.58
C TRP A 268 8.51 4.67 -16.47
N ARG A 269 8.28 3.36 -16.68
CA ARG A 269 7.11 2.90 -17.46
C ARG A 269 5.78 3.30 -16.82
N SER A 270 5.70 3.35 -15.49
CA SER A 270 4.47 3.80 -14.81
C SER A 270 4.18 5.28 -15.07
N VAL A 271 5.19 6.15 -14.92
CA VAL A 271 5.07 7.58 -15.23
C VAL A 271 4.73 7.79 -16.70
N SER A 272 5.39 7.07 -17.61
CA SER A 272 5.12 7.16 -19.05
C SER A 272 3.68 6.79 -19.38
N TRP A 273 3.09 5.82 -18.68
CA TRP A 273 1.69 5.42 -18.89
C TRP A 273 0.72 6.49 -18.40
N PHE A 274 0.96 7.03 -17.20
CA PHE A 274 0.11 8.09 -16.68
C PHE A 274 0.20 9.39 -17.47
N SER A 275 1.33 9.63 -18.13
CA SER A 275 1.55 10.83 -18.95
C SER A 275 1.02 10.69 -20.38
N THR A 276 0.62 9.49 -20.80
CA THR A 276 0.15 9.22 -22.17
C THR A 276 -1.21 8.53 -22.14
N VAL A 277 -1.24 7.21 -21.89
CA VAL A 277 -2.43 6.37 -21.90
C VAL A 277 -3.53 6.83 -20.92
N GLU A 278 -3.15 7.32 -19.74
CA GLU A 278 -4.09 7.84 -18.74
C GLU A 278 -4.06 9.37 -18.61
N ALA A 279 -3.52 10.08 -19.60
CA ALA A 279 -3.35 11.53 -19.57
C ALA A 279 -4.68 12.29 -19.48
N TYR A 280 -5.75 11.77 -20.10
CA TYR A 280 -7.07 12.42 -20.18
C TYR A 280 -7.70 12.80 -18.83
N SER A 281 -7.26 12.17 -17.74
CA SER A 281 -7.81 12.37 -16.39
C SER A 281 -6.96 13.28 -15.51
N ARG A 282 -5.90 13.89 -16.06
CA ARG A 282 -4.80 14.47 -15.28
C ARG A 282 -4.31 15.79 -15.86
N PRO A 283 -3.86 16.74 -15.02
CA PRO A 283 -3.10 17.88 -15.50
C PRO A 283 -1.77 17.39 -16.07
N ALA A 284 -1.30 18.06 -17.14
CA ALA A 284 0.02 17.82 -17.70
C ALA A 284 1.11 18.14 -16.66
N PRO A 285 2.23 17.41 -16.66
CA PRO A 285 3.38 17.75 -15.83
C PRO A 285 4.06 19.03 -16.33
N SER A 286 4.88 19.62 -15.48
CA SER A 286 5.80 20.69 -15.88
C SER A 286 6.75 20.21 -16.98
N GLU A 287 7.06 21.10 -17.92
CA GLU A 287 7.95 20.83 -19.05
C GLU A 287 9.32 20.30 -18.59
N GLU A 288 9.95 20.99 -17.63
CA GLU A 288 11.26 20.61 -17.10
C GLU A 288 11.29 19.18 -16.54
N LEU A 289 10.28 18.80 -15.75
CA LEU A 289 10.19 17.45 -15.20
C LEU A 289 9.87 16.42 -16.28
N PHE A 290 9.04 16.77 -17.26
CA PHE A 290 8.72 15.89 -18.37
C PHE A 290 9.95 15.58 -19.24
N ASP A 291 10.76 16.59 -19.55
CA ASP A 291 12.03 16.44 -20.25
C ASP A 291 13.02 15.57 -19.46
N ALA A 292 13.14 15.80 -18.15
CA ALA A 292 13.97 14.98 -17.28
C ALA A 292 13.51 13.51 -17.24
N HIS A 293 12.18 13.28 -17.27
CA HIS A 293 11.59 11.94 -17.37
C HIS A 293 11.92 11.27 -18.72
N ILE A 294 11.80 11.99 -19.84
CA ILE A 294 12.20 11.47 -21.16
C ILE A 294 13.69 11.13 -21.17
N ALA A 295 14.55 12.02 -20.69
CA ALA A 295 16.01 11.83 -20.66
C ALA A 295 16.44 10.64 -19.79
N THR A 296 15.64 10.25 -18.80
CA THR A 296 15.90 9.06 -17.98
C THR A 296 15.93 7.78 -18.83
N ALA A 297 15.20 7.75 -19.96
CA ALA A 297 15.13 6.59 -20.86
C ALA A 297 16.49 6.18 -21.43
N ASP A 298 17.41 7.14 -21.64
CA ASP A 298 18.74 6.87 -22.22
C ASP A 298 19.65 6.07 -21.27
N ARG A 299 19.29 5.98 -19.99
CA ARG A 299 20.02 5.24 -18.96
C ARG A 299 19.43 3.86 -18.68
N LEU A 300 18.28 3.55 -19.29
CA LEU A 300 17.60 2.28 -19.05
C LEU A 300 18.21 1.15 -19.88
N PRO A 301 18.05 -0.12 -19.45
CA PRO A 301 18.64 -1.27 -20.16
C PRO A 301 18.06 -1.51 -21.56
N GLN A 302 16.87 -0.97 -21.84
CA GLN A 302 16.18 -1.11 -23.11
C GLN A 302 15.75 0.27 -23.63
N PRO A 303 15.65 0.45 -24.97
CA PRO A 303 15.39 1.77 -25.54
C PRO A 303 13.92 2.22 -25.45
N PHE A 304 12.98 1.34 -25.08
CA PHE A 304 11.54 1.64 -24.91
C PHE A 304 10.95 2.55 -26.00
N LEU A 305 11.23 2.25 -27.27
CA LEU A 305 10.93 3.17 -28.37
C LEU A 305 9.44 3.45 -28.56
N MET A 306 8.56 2.51 -28.21
CA MET A 306 7.10 2.73 -28.25
C MET A 306 6.68 3.75 -27.20
N GLU A 307 7.09 3.55 -25.95
CA GLU A 307 6.79 4.46 -24.85
C GLU A 307 7.42 5.84 -25.07
N ARG A 308 8.67 5.90 -25.57
CA ARG A 308 9.33 7.17 -25.93
C ARG A 308 8.60 7.89 -27.04
N ALA A 309 8.21 7.20 -28.11
CA ALA A 309 7.44 7.80 -29.19
C ALA A 309 6.10 8.35 -28.69
N HIS A 310 5.45 7.64 -27.77
CA HIS A 310 4.21 8.11 -27.15
C HIS A 310 4.42 9.35 -26.28
N LEU A 311 5.52 9.40 -25.52
CA LEU A 311 5.89 10.56 -24.71
C LEU A 311 6.16 11.81 -25.57
N HIS A 312 6.88 11.68 -26.69
CA HIS A 312 7.12 12.80 -27.59
C HIS A 312 5.81 13.36 -28.17
N LEU A 313 4.87 12.48 -28.52
CA LEU A 313 3.54 12.89 -28.99
C LEU A 313 2.75 13.68 -27.93
N TYR A 314 2.96 13.37 -26.65
CA TYR A 314 2.27 13.99 -25.51
C TYR A 314 3.09 15.07 -24.79
N HIS A 315 4.17 15.57 -25.41
CA HIS A 315 4.97 16.61 -24.78
C HIS A 315 4.10 17.83 -24.42
N PRO A 316 4.13 18.34 -23.16
CA PRO A 316 3.22 19.39 -22.70
C PRO A 316 3.24 20.68 -23.55
N THR A 317 4.40 21.03 -24.09
CA THR A 317 4.66 22.29 -24.83
C THR A 317 5.05 22.08 -26.28
N HIS A 318 5.56 20.89 -26.63
CA HIS A 318 6.19 20.62 -27.92
C HIS A 318 5.81 19.22 -28.46
N PRO A 319 4.51 18.91 -28.68
CA PRO A 319 4.10 17.63 -29.24
C PRO A 319 4.83 17.30 -30.55
N ASP A 320 5.46 16.12 -30.61
CA ASP A 320 6.16 15.62 -31.79
C ASP A 320 5.70 14.22 -32.17
N HIS A 321 5.07 14.11 -33.34
CA HIS A 321 4.59 12.85 -33.90
C HIS A 321 5.63 12.11 -34.74
N VAL A 322 6.79 12.71 -35.05
CA VAL A 322 7.82 12.11 -35.91
C VAL A 322 8.34 10.78 -35.35
N PRO A 323 8.64 10.64 -34.04
CA PRO A 323 9.05 9.37 -33.45
C PRO A 323 7.97 8.28 -33.59
N ALA A 324 6.68 8.64 -33.48
CA ALA A 324 5.59 7.69 -33.64
C ALA A 324 5.47 7.19 -35.09
N LEU A 325 5.60 8.08 -36.08
CA LEU A 325 5.66 7.68 -37.48
C LEU A 325 6.86 6.78 -37.78
N GLN A 326 8.04 7.09 -37.22
CA GLN A 326 9.22 6.23 -37.38
C GLN A 326 9.00 4.84 -36.77
N PHE A 327 8.35 4.78 -35.61
CA PHE A 327 7.98 3.51 -34.98
C PHE A 327 7.06 2.68 -35.89
N PHE A 328 6.02 3.28 -36.47
CA PHE A 328 5.09 2.57 -37.37
C PHE A 328 5.70 2.23 -38.74
N LYS A 329 6.73 2.93 -39.20
CA LYS A 329 7.44 2.58 -40.44
C LYS A 329 8.20 1.23 -40.32
N ASP A 330 8.64 0.85 -39.12
CA ASP A 330 9.33 -0.42 -38.87
C ASP A 330 8.34 -1.59 -38.69
N LYS A 331 7.81 -2.09 -39.81
CA LYS A 331 6.82 -3.18 -39.83
C LYS A 331 7.35 -4.48 -39.22
N GLU A 332 8.63 -4.80 -39.41
CA GLU A 332 9.24 -6.02 -38.87
C GLU A 332 9.30 -6.00 -37.34
N ARG A 333 9.62 -4.85 -36.75
CA ARG A 333 9.54 -4.68 -35.30
C ARG A 333 8.10 -4.77 -34.81
N LEU A 334 7.17 -4.11 -35.50
CA LEU A 334 5.75 -4.15 -35.12
C LEU A 334 5.24 -5.60 -35.09
N ARG A 335 5.53 -6.39 -36.13
CA ARG A 335 5.19 -7.82 -36.18
C ARG A 335 5.83 -8.61 -35.05
N ARG A 336 7.13 -8.44 -34.80
CA ARG A 336 7.81 -9.12 -33.67
C ARG A 336 7.15 -8.80 -32.34
N LEU A 337 6.80 -7.53 -32.12
CA LEU A 337 6.14 -7.07 -30.91
C LEU A 337 4.74 -7.69 -30.78
N VAL A 338 3.95 -7.70 -31.85
CA VAL A 338 2.62 -8.35 -31.92
C VAL A 338 2.70 -9.86 -31.67
N HIS A 339 3.63 -10.56 -32.32
CA HIS A 339 3.81 -12.00 -32.15
C HIS A 339 4.33 -12.38 -30.76
N ALA A 340 5.17 -11.56 -30.13
CA ALA A 340 5.69 -11.79 -28.79
C ALA A 340 4.60 -11.73 -27.70
N VAL A 341 3.46 -11.07 -27.97
CA VAL A 341 2.36 -10.98 -27.00
C VAL A 341 1.65 -12.33 -26.79
N GLY A 342 1.65 -13.24 -27.78
CA GLY A 342 1.00 -14.55 -27.69
C GLY A 342 -0.53 -14.50 -27.44
N PRO A 343 -1.25 -15.63 -27.55
CA PRO A 343 -2.68 -15.67 -27.27
C PRO A 343 -2.93 -15.63 -25.74
N LYS A 344 -3.48 -14.49 -25.29
CA LYS A 344 -4.21 -14.23 -24.03
C LYS A 344 -3.67 -14.88 -22.74
N LYS A 345 -3.10 -14.05 -21.85
CA LYS A 345 -3.34 -14.22 -20.41
C LYS A 345 -4.73 -13.67 -20.08
N SER A 346 -5.50 -14.37 -19.24
CA SER A 346 -6.89 -14.05 -18.85
C SER A 346 -7.08 -12.73 -18.08
N ARG A 347 -6.00 -12.01 -17.80
CA ARG A 347 -6.01 -10.64 -17.30
C ARG A 347 -4.95 -9.84 -18.05
N PRO A 348 -5.28 -8.68 -18.64
CA PRO A 348 -4.26 -7.79 -19.16
C PRO A 348 -3.32 -7.42 -18.00
N GLU A 349 -2.03 -7.70 -18.14
CA GLU A 349 -1.03 -7.10 -17.25
C GLU A 349 -1.18 -5.57 -17.36
N LYS A 350 -1.11 -4.88 -16.22
CA LYS A 350 -1.06 -3.41 -16.22
C LYS A 350 0.17 -3.00 -17.04
N LEU A 351 0.03 -1.96 -17.87
CA LEU A 351 1.06 -1.56 -18.84
C LEU A 351 1.27 -2.57 -19.98
N SER A 352 0.20 -3.26 -20.39
CA SER A 352 0.20 -4.19 -21.52
C SER A 352 0.73 -3.49 -22.78
N VAL A 353 1.70 -4.14 -23.43
CA VAL A 353 2.27 -3.71 -24.70
C VAL A 353 1.20 -3.55 -25.77
N VAL A 354 0.16 -4.41 -25.76
CA VAL A 354 -0.97 -4.32 -26.69
C VAL A 354 -1.79 -3.06 -26.46
N SER A 355 -2.12 -2.78 -25.20
CA SER A 355 -2.89 -1.60 -24.86
C SER A 355 -2.11 -0.35 -25.24
N TRP A 356 -0.82 -0.30 -24.90
CA TRP A 356 0.03 0.84 -25.24
C TRP A 356 0.12 1.05 -26.76
N LEU A 357 0.27 -0.03 -27.54
CA LEU A 357 0.29 0.04 -29.00
C LEU A 357 -1.05 0.58 -29.55
N ALA A 358 -2.18 0.16 -28.97
CA ALA A 358 -3.50 0.66 -29.34
C ALA A 358 -3.61 2.17 -29.13
N PHE A 359 -3.24 2.64 -27.93
CA PHE A 359 -3.29 4.05 -27.58
C PHE A 359 -2.32 4.88 -28.43
N LEU A 360 -1.06 4.45 -28.58
CA LEU A 360 -0.10 5.14 -29.45
C LEU A 360 -0.63 5.25 -30.88
N GLY A 361 -1.19 4.18 -31.42
CA GLY A 361 -1.76 4.17 -32.78
C GLY A 361 -2.92 5.15 -32.92
N HIS A 362 -3.89 5.07 -32.00
CA HIS A 362 -5.04 5.97 -31.98
C HIS A 362 -4.63 7.44 -31.82
N ASP A 363 -3.74 7.73 -30.88
CA ASP A 363 -3.32 9.10 -30.58
C ASP A 363 -2.48 9.69 -31.72
N THR A 364 -1.66 8.86 -32.38
CA THR A 364 -0.91 9.27 -33.58
C THR A 364 -1.87 9.63 -34.73
N VAL A 365 -2.87 8.78 -35.00
CA VAL A 365 -3.88 9.03 -36.04
C VAL A 365 -4.69 10.30 -35.72
N ASN A 366 -5.12 10.47 -34.47
CA ASN A 366 -5.85 11.65 -34.02
C ASN A 366 -5.03 12.92 -34.20
N HIS A 367 -3.77 12.92 -33.76
CA HIS A 367 -2.88 14.08 -33.90
C HIS A 367 -2.63 14.43 -35.37
N LEU A 368 -2.32 13.43 -36.21
CA LEU A 368 -2.11 13.65 -37.65
C LEU A 368 -3.36 14.20 -38.33
N THR A 369 -4.54 13.68 -37.99
CA THR A 369 -5.82 14.15 -38.52
C THR A 369 -6.09 15.60 -38.11
N GLN A 370 -5.90 15.94 -36.84
CA GLN A 370 -6.07 17.31 -36.32
C GLN A 370 -5.07 18.29 -36.96
N SER A 371 -3.85 17.83 -37.28
CA SER A 371 -2.83 18.62 -37.97
C SER A 371 -3.01 18.73 -39.50
N GLY A 372 -4.09 18.14 -40.06
CA GLY A 372 -4.38 18.17 -41.50
C GLY A 372 -3.57 17.17 -42.36
N ARG A 373 -2.80 16.27 -41.74
CA ARG A 373 -1.95 15.26 -42.41
C ARG A 373 -2.72 13.97 -42.68
N THR A 374 -3.83 14.08 -43.40
CA THR A 374 -4.79 13.00 -43.62
C THR A 374 -4.22 11.77 -44.32
N GLN A 375 -3.31 11.95 -45.28
CA GLN A 375 -2.66 10.81 -45.97
C GLN A 375 -1.82 9.95 -45.03
N GLU A 376 -1.09 10.57 -44.11
CA GLU A 376 -0.27 9.85 -43.14
C GLU A 376 -1.12 9.19 -42.07
N ALA A 377 -2.16 9.88 -41.60
CA ALA A 377 -3.15 9.31 -40.67
C ALA A 377 -3.81 8.05 -41.27
N GLN A 378 -4.17 8.09 -42.55
CA GLN A 378 -4.71 6.96 -43.29
C GLN A 378 -3.69 5.81 -43.38
N GLY A 379 -2.44 6.11 -43.71
CA GLY A 379 -1.38 5.09 -43.79
C GLY A 379 -1.11 4.38 -42.46
N VAL A 380 -1.14 5.10 -41.32
CA VAL A 380 -1.03 4.47 -39.99
C VAL A 380 -2.27 3.62 -39.68
N THR A 381 -3.47 4.09 -40.02
CA THR A 381 -4.72 3.35 -39.81
C THR A 381 -4.73 2.03 -40.57
N GLU A 382 -4.36 2.05 -41.84
CA GLU A 382 -4.27 0.85 -42.69
C GLU A 382 -3.22 -0.14 -42.15
N LEU A 383 -2.08 0.35 -41.68
CA LEU A 383 -1.06 -0.48 -41.06
C LEU A 383 -1.58 -1.16 -39.78
N LEU A 384 -2.25 -0.42 -38.91
CA LEU A 384 -2.81 -0.97 -37.67
C LEU A 384 -3.87 -2.04 -37.96
N GLN A 385 -4.71 -1.82 -38.98
CA GLN A 385 -5.66 -2.83 -39.44
C GLN A 385 -4.96 -4.07 -40.02
N ALA A 386 -3.93 -3.90 -40.84
CA ALA A 386 -3.23 -5.03 -41.45
C ALA A 386 -2.44 -5.88 -40.44
N GLU A 387 -1.70 -5.24 -39.53
CA GLU A 387 -0.73 -5.93 -38.67
C GLU A 387 -1.29 -6.25 -37.27
N VAL A 388 -2.33 -5.53 -36.83
CA VAL A 388 -2.79 -5.56 -35.44
C VAL A 388 -4.27 -5.96 -35.29
N ALA A 389 -5.04 -6.08 -36.38
CA ALA A 389 -6.45 -6.50 -36.31
C ALA A 389 -6.65 -7.86 -35.61
N ASN A 390 -5.69 -8.78 -35.74
CA ASN A 390 -5.75 -10.09 -35.09
C ASN A 390 -5.52 -10.03 -33.56
N LEU A 391 -5.01 -8.91 -33.02
CA LEU A 391 -4.87 -8.71 -31.57
C LEU A 391 -6.11 -8.06 -30.94
N PHE A 392 -6.90 -7.31 -31.71
CA PHE A 392 -8.06 -6.57 -31.23
C PHE A 392 -9.42 -7.17 -31.65
N ASN A 393 -9.42 -8.17 -32.53
CA ASN A 393 -10.61 -8.97 -32.83
C ASN A 393 -10.93 -9.93 -31.68
N ASP A 394 -11.55 -9.40 -30.63
CA ASP A 394 -12.66 -10.09 -29.99
C ASP A 394 -13.72 -9.07 -29.65
N LYS A 395 -14.92 -9.34 -30.17
CA LYS A 395 -16.14 -8.60 -29.90
C LYS A 395 -16.26 -8.35 -28.40
N LEU A 396 -16.44 -7.08 -28.04
CA LEU A 396 -17.29 -6.71 -26.92
C LEU A 396 -18.68 -7.27 -27.22
N GLU A 397 -18.93 -8.53 -26.87
CA GLU A 397 -20.29 -9.00 -26.68
C GLU A 397 -20.85 -8.28 -25.44
N PRO A 398 -21.99 -7.58 -25.55
CA PRO A 398 -22.62 -6.96 -24.40
C PRO A 398 -23.11 -8.05 -23.44
N ALA A 399 -22.75 -7.90 -22.17
CA ALA A 399 -23.37 -8.63 -21.07
C ALA A 399 -24.72 -8.00 -20.69
#